data_AF-A0A843CZF7-F1
#
_entry.id   AF-A0A843CZF7-F1
#
_cell.length_a   1.000
_cell.length_b   1.000
_cell.length_c   1.000
_cell.angle_alpha   90.00
_cell.angle_beta   90.00
_cell.angle_gamma   90.00
#
_symmetry.space_group_name_H-M   'P 1'
#
loop_
_entity.id
_entity.type
_entity.pdbx_description
1 polymer ?
#
loop_
_entity_poly.entity_id
_entity_poly.type
_entity_poly.pdbx_seq_one_letter_code
_entity_poly.pdbx_strand_id
1 'polypeptide(L)'
;MQEISIIEKERTAPENKDRPADRTAQESGIVREEENIPENGVPAEMSGRFTVGHCYIKPAAGEKDLIYVLDIVPKIACWLPGLRQTLYLEELPPTDEFKRVRFVVLLHIYDWSSARDGIIELTEAEYPEFARVYEAYLRTGGELYYYREKRGRKMWHLFELRPGDRKDASSLKRSVLSEKFRETMP
;
A
#
# COMPACT_ATOMS: atom_id res chain seq x y z
N MET A 1 -48.13 25.29 37.95
CA MET A 1 -48.95 25.81 36.82
C MET A 1 -48.04 25.73 35.60
N GLN A 2 -48.09 24.62 34.82
CA GLN A 2 -48.96 24.42 33.64
C GLN A 2 -48.73 25.55 32.61
N GLU A 3 -48.34 25.31 31.35
CA GLU A 3 -48.87 24.31 30.42
C GLU A 3 -47.84 23.75 29.42
N ILE A 4 -48.15 22.52 28.98
CA ILE A 4 -47.60 21.75 27.86
C ILE A 4 -48.53 22.01 26.66
N SER A 5 -48.00 22.10 25.45
CA SER A 5 -48.80 21.83 24.24
C SER A 5 -48.00 21.02 23.22
N ILE A 6 -48.35 19.73 23.16
CA ILE A 6 -48.05 18.75 22.11
C ILE A 6 -49.11 18.92 21.02
N ILE A 7 -48.73 18.92 19.74
CA ILE A 7 -49.61 18.46 18.65
C ILE A 7 -48.78 17.59 17.69
N GLU A 8 -49.23 16.34 17.55
CA GLU A 8 -48.79 15.32 16.60
C GLU A 8 -49.52 15.40 15.24
N LYS A 9 -49.06 14.56 14.31
CA LYS A 9 -49.65 14.07 13.03
C LYS A 9 -49.19 14.81 11.76
N GLU A 10 -48.88 14.16 10.64
CA GLU A 10 -49.28 12.83 10.16
C GLU A 10 -48.29 12.29 9.08
N ARG A 11 -48.32 10.96 8.92
CA ARG A 11 -47.57 10.14 7.94
C ARG A 11 -48.00 10.43 6.50
N THR A 12 -47.09 10.22 5.53
CA THR A 12 -47.28 9.26 4.40
C THR A 12 -46.03 9.18 3.53
N ALA A 13 -45.50 7.96 3.36
CA ALA A 13 -44.70 7.57 2.19
C ALA A 13 -45.65 7.17 1.04
N PRO A 14 -45.16 7.12 -0.21
CA PRO A 14 -45.06 5.78 -0.78
C PRO A 14 -43.79 5.48 -1.57
N GLU A 15 -43.52 4.18 -1.53
CA GLU A 15 -42.64 3.31 -2.31
C GLU A 15 -42.73 3.55 -3.83
N ASN A 16 -41.60 3.48 -4.55
CA ASN A 16 -41.61 2.96 -5.91
C ASN A 16 -40.34 2.15 -6.20
N LYS A 17 -40.55 0.89 -6.60
CA LYS A 17 -39.55 -0.13 -6.96
C LYS A 17 -39.48 -0.27 -8.49
N ASP A 18 -38.34 -0.80 -8.92
CA ASP A 18 -38.06 -1.50 -10.18
C ASP A 18 -37.71 -0.69 -11.45
N ARG A 19 -36.40 -0.65 -11.80
CA ARG A 19 -35.81 -1.63 -12.74
C ARG A 19 -34.27 -1.53 -12.87
N PRO A 20 -33.61 -2.60 -13.40
CA PRO A 20 -32.19 -2.91 -13.18
C PRO A 20 -31.29 -2.74 -14.41
N ALA A 21 -29.97 -2.72 -14.19
CA ALA A 21 -28.89 -3.30 -15.01
C ALA A 21 -27.57 -3.00 -14.28
N ASP A 22 -26.90 -3.99 -13.70
CA ASP A 22 -25.79 -4.71 -14.34
C ASP A 22 -24.68 -3.79 -14.86
N ARG A 23 -23.55 -3.74 -14.13
CA ARG A 23 -22.18 -3.60 -14.64
C ARG A 23 -21.15 -3.67 -13.50
N THR A 24 -20.42 -4.79 -13.50
CA THR A 24 -18.96 -4.84 -13.64
C THR A 24 -18.08 -4.05 -12.65
N ALA A 25 -17.35 -4.83 -11.84
CA ALA A 25 -15.93 -4.74 -11.49
C ALA A 25 -15.27 -3.41 -11.06
N GLN A 26 -14.30 -3.59 -10.16
CA GLN A 26 -13.18 -2.70 -9.83
C GLN A 26 -13.54 -1.44 -9.05
N GLU A 27 -13.13 -1.43 -7.79
CA GLU A 27 -12.06 -0.53 -7.35
C GLU A 27 -11.62 -0.95 -5.95
N SER A 28 -10.53 -1.74 -5.87
CA SER A 28 -9.64 -1.70 -4.72
C SER A 28 -8.95 -0.33 -4.75
N GLY A 29 -9.70 0.70 -4.35
CA GLY A 29 -9.19 2.04 -4.19
C GLY A 29 -8.25 2.05 -3.00
N ILE A 30 -6.95 2.08 -3.26
CA ILE A 30 -6.01 2.67 -2.31
C ILE A 30 -6.50 4.09 -2.13
N VAL A 31 -7.15 4.38 -1.00
CA VAL A 31 -7.45 5.73 -0.59
C VAL A 31 -6.10 6.39 -0.36
N ARG A 32 -5.63 7.15 -1.35
CA ARG A 32 -4.58 8.14 -1.15
C ARG A 32 -5.20 9.18 -0.21
N GLU A 33 -5.06 8.97 1.09
CA GLU A 33 -5.32 10.02 2.06
C GLU A 33 -4.26 11.10 1.81
N GLU A 34 -4.58 12.05 0.93
CA GLU A 34 -3.99 13.38 0.97
C GLU A 34 -4.43 14.01 2.29
N GLU A 35 -3.76 13.65 3.38
CA GLU A 35 -4.03 14.28 4.66
C GLU A 35 -3.77 15.79 4.54
N ASN A 36 -4.76 16.56 4.95
CA ASN A 36 -4.70 18.02 5.02
C ASN A 36 -3.76 18.40 6.18
N ILE A 37 -2.46 18.43 5.90
CA ILE A 37 -1.44 18.82 6.86
C ILE A 37 -1.64 20.31 7.16
N PRO A 38 -1.66 20.73 8.43
CA PRO A 38 -1.80 22.13 8.75
C PRO A 38 -0.70 22.92 8.04
N GLU A 39 -1.10 23.89 7.20
CA GLU A 39 -0.22 24.75 6.41
C GLU A 39 0.86 25.46 7.26
N ASN A 40 0.65 25.51 8.57
CA ASN A 40 1.57 26.02 9.57
C ASN A 40 2.84 25.15 9.64
N GLY A 41 3.80 25.43 8.76
CA GLY A 41 5.16 24.88 8.79
C GLY A 41 5.61 24.21 7.49
N VAL A 42 4.73 24.09 6.49
CA VAL A 42 5.09 23.71 5.12
C VAL A 42 5.24 25.00 4.30
N PRO A 43 6.32 25.19 3.53
CA PRO A 43 6.41 26.32 2.59
C PRO A 43 5.17 26.34 1.67
N ALA A 44 4.54 27.51 1.51
CA ALA A 44 3.27 27.65 0.77
C ALA A 44 3.32 27.11 -0.67
N GLU A 45 4.51 27.14 -1.28
CA GLU A 45 4.82 26.57 -2.59
C GLU A 45 4.76 25.03 -2.67
N MET A 46 4.58 24.34 -1.54
CA MET A 46 4.57 22.87 -1.44
C MET A 46 3.23 22.28 -0.99
N SER A 47 2.19 23.11 -0.77
CA SER A 47 0.86 22.61 -0.44
C SER A 47 0.39 21.59 -1.49
N GLY A 48 0.17 20.34 -1.08
CA GLY A 48 -0.32 19.25 -1.94
C GLY A 48 0.73 18.47 -2.76
N ARG A 49 2.04 18.70 -2.62
CA ARG A 49 3.08 18.03 -3.44
C ARG A 49 4.02 17.08 -2.69
N PHE A 50 3.57 16.58 -1.54
CA PHE A 50 4.40 15.71 -0.73
C PHE A 50 3.55 14.67 -0.02
N THR A 51 4.16 13.52 0.26
CA THR A 51 3.54 12.47 1.06
C THR A 51 4.30 12.38 2.38
N VAL A 52 3.56 12.17 3.47
CA VAL A 52 4.15 11.80 4.75
C VAL A 52 4.09 10.28 4.87
N GLY A 53 5.23 9.66 5.15
CA GLY A 53 5.27 8.22 5.38
C GLY A 53 4.70 7.87 6.73
N HIS A 54 3.49 7.33 6.76
CA HIS A 54 2.94 6.63 7.91
C HIS A 54 3.01 5.11 7.65
N CYS A 55 3.22 4.31 8.70
CA CYS A 55 3.25 2.83 8.64
C CYS A 55 4.50 2.17 8.02
N TYR A 56 5.68 2.42 8.59
CA TYR A 56 6.88 1.63 8.27
C TYR A 56 6.84 0.24 8.91
N ILE A 57 6.96 -0.79 8.08
CA ILE A 57 7.10 -2.17 8.56
C ILE A 57 8.53 -2.37 9.04
N LYS A 58 8.66 -2.89 10.27
CA LYS A 58 9.94 -3.08 10.96
C LYS A 58 9.94 -4.44 11.63
N PRO A 59 10.23 -5.52 10.86
CA PRO A 59 10.43 -6.85 11.42
C PRO A 59 11.48 -6.79 12.53
N ALA A 60 11.32 -7.62 13.55
CA ALA A 60 12.33 -7.79 14.58
C ALA A 60 13.62 -8.37 13.98
N ALA A 61 14.75 -8.23 14.69
CA ALA A 61 16.00 -8.81 14.23
C ALA A 61 15.88 -10.34 14.13
N GLY A 62 16.12 -10.88 12.94
CA GLY A 62 16.00 -12.31 12.65
C GLY A 62 14.59 -12.76 12.21
N GLU A 63 13.59 -11.89 12.29
CA GLU A 63 12.25 -12.14 11.78
C GLU A 63 12.20 -11.93 10.26
N LYS A 64 11.44 -12.77 9.57
CA LYS A 64 11.23 -12.71 8.12
C LYS A 64 9.73 -12.68 7.85
N ASP A 65 9.24 -11.56 7.34
CA ASP A 65 7.84 -11.38 7.03
C ASP A 65 7.57 -11.69 5.56
N LEU A 66 6.52 -12.46 5.30
CA LEU A 66 6.01 -12.66 3.95
C LEU A 66 5.33 -11.37 3.49
N ILE A 67 5.73 -10.86 2.34
CA ILE A 67 5.23 -9.59 1.82
C ILE A 67 4.72 -9.73 0.38
N TYR A 68 3.78 -8.86 0.01
CA TYR A 68 3.44 -8.60 -1.39
C TYR A 68 3.72 -7.14 -1.75
N VAL A 69 4.39 -6.93 -2.88
CA VAL A 69 4.66 -5.60 -3.41
C VAL A 69 3.42 -5.10 -4.14
N LEU A 70 2.85 -4.01 -3.65
CA LEU A 70 1.68 -3.35 -4.22
C LEU A 70 2.11 -2.25 -5.19
N ASP A 71 3.13 -1.47 -4.84
CA ASP A 71 3.66 -0.39 -5.67
C ASP A 71 5.15 -0.11 -5.38
N ILE A 72 5.85 0.47 -6.36
CA ILE A 72 7.26 0.84 -6.29
C ILE A 72 7.40 2.28 -6.78
N VAL A 73 7.66 3.21 -5.87
CA VAL A 73 7.62 4.64 -6.18
C VAL A 73 8.95 5.32 -5.83
N PRO A 74 9.72 5.81 -6.81
CA PRO A 74 10.90 6.63 -6.54
C PRO A 74 10.47 7.99 -5.98
N LYS A 75 11.15 8.44 -4.93
CA LYS A 75 10.91 9.73 -4.27
C LYS A 75 12.22 10.36 -3.79
N ILE A 76 12.15 11.64 -3.45
CA ILE A 76 13.21 12.36 -2.74
C ILE A 76 12.77 12.50 -1.29
N ALA A 77 13.49 11.83 -0.39
CA ALA A 77 13.25 11.91 1.05
C ALA A 77 14.04 13.10 1.63
N CYS A 78 13.33 13.98 2.33
CA CYS A 78 13.94 15.15 2.97
C CYS A 78 13.34 15.38 4.36
N TRP A 79 14.19 15.72 5.32
CA TRP A 79 13.79 16.07 6.68
C TRP A 79 13.48 17.55 6.76
N LEU A 80 12.25 17.91 7.13
CA LEU A 80 11.88 19.30 7.39
C LEU A 80 11.98 19.58 8.90
N PRO A 81 12.94 20.39 9.37
CA PRO A 81 13.14 20.63 10.80
C PRO A 81 11.91 21.24 11.49
N GLY A 82 11.18 22.12 10.80
CA GLY A 82 9.99 22.78 11.33
C GLY A 82 8.88 21.78 11.70
N LEU A 83 8.67 20.76 10.88
CA LEU A 83 7.66 19.71 11.12
C LEU A 83 8.21 18.49 11.85
N ARG A 84 9.53 18.41 12.04
CA ARG A 84 10.22 17.26 12.67
C ARG A 84 9.82 15.92 12.05
N GLN A 85 9.71 15.89 10.72
CA GLN A 85 9.34 14.70 9.98
C GLN A 85 10.06 14.63 8.63
N THR A 86 10.12 13.42 8.07
CA THR A 86 10.57 13.18 6.70
C THR A 86 9.39 13.37 5.77
N LEU A 87 9.58 14.20 4.74
CA LEU A 87 8.65 14.34 3.63
C LEU A 87 9.21 13.62 2.40
N TYR A 88 8.31 13.13 1.56
CA TYR A 88 8.64 12.51 0.28
C TYR A 88 8.14 13.37 -0.86
N LEU A 89 9.08 13.81 -1.69
CA LEU A 89 8.85 14.69 -2.82
C LEU A 89 9.04 13.95 -4.14
N GLU A 90 8.38 14.43 -5.19
CA GLU A 90 8.61 13.96 -6.56
C GLU A 90 9.81 14.64 -7.21
N GLU A 91 10.08 15.88 -6.81
CA GLU A 91 11.14 16.73 -7.33
C GLU A 91 12.02 17.25 -6.18
N LEU A 92 13.17 17.83 -6.53
CA LEU A 92 14.08 18.39 -5.55
C LEU A 92 13.38 19.47 -4.71
N PRO A 93 13.72 19.58 -3.41
CA PRO A 93 13.09 20.58 -2.56
C PRO A 93 13.38 21.99 -3.09
N PRO A 94 12.39 22.90 -3.07
CA PRO A 94 12.51 24.25 -3.62
C PRO A 94 13.33 25.19 -2.73
N THR A 95 13.56 24.81 -1.46
CA THR A 95 14.25 25.62 -0.46
C THR A 95 15.36 24.85 0.23
N ASP A 96 16.37 25.56 0.71
CA ASP A 96 17.48 24.98 1.49
C ASP A 96 17.11 24.63 2.95
N GLU A 97 15.87 24.88 3.38
CA GLU A 97 15.40 24.52 4.73
C GLU A 97 15.34 23.00 4.95
N PHE A 98 15.19 22.26 3.85
CA PHE A 98 15.17 20.80 3.85
C PHE A 98 16.56 20.23 4.12
N LYS A 99 16.62 19.28 5.05
CA LYS A 99 17.85 18.59 5.42
C LYS A 99 17.83 17.14 4.97
N ARG A 100 19.00 16.52 4.87
CA ARG A 100 19.15 15.07 4.59
C ARG A 100 18.43 14.64 3.30
N VAL A 101 18.50 15.48 2.28
CA VAL A 101 17.95 15.23 0.95
C VAL A 101 18.65 14.01 0.36
N ARG A 102 17.87 12.97 0.01
CA ARG A 102 18.38 11.72 -0.56
C ARG A 102 17.33 11.09 -1.47
N PHE A 103 17.79 10.43 -2.52
CA PHE A 103 16.93 9.59 -3.34
C PHE A 103 16.61 8.29 -2.61
N VAL A 104 15.35 7.91 -2.66
CA VAL A 104 14.84 6.67 -2.08
C VAL A 104 13.84 6.02 -3.01
N VAL A 105 13.60 4.73 -2.82
CA VAL A 105 12.48 4.02 -3.43
C VAL A 105 11.56 3.59 -2.30
N LEU A 106 10.29 4.00 -2.37
CA LEU A 106 9.25 3.56 -1.47
C LEU A 106 8.58 2.32 -2.06
N LEU A 107 8.65 1.22 -1.32
CA LEU A 107 7.87 0.03 -1.61
C LEU A 107 6.59 0.10 -0.79
N HIS A 108 5.45 0.19 -1.45
CA HIS A 108 4.16 -0.08 -0.83
C HIS A 108 3.95 -1.58 -0.84
N ILE A 109 3.70 -2.14 0.33
CA ILE A 109 3.58 -3.59 0.50
C ILE A 109 2.37 -3.95 1.35
N TYR A 110 1.90 -5.17 1.18
CA TYR A 110 1.03 -5.85 2.13
C TYR A 110 1.86 -6.83 2.97
N ASP A 111 1.83 -6.68 4.29
CA ASP A 111 2.47 -7.59 5.24
C ASP A 111 1.49 -8.66 5.72
N TRP A 112 1.82 -9.91 5.45
CA TRP A 112 1.00 -11.06 5.85
C TRP A 112 1.03 -11.33 7.35
N SER A 113 2.15 -11.04 8.03
CA SER A 113 2.31 -11.29 9.46
C SER A 113 1.39 -10.36 10.27
N SER A 114 1.25 -9.11 9.85
CA SER A 114 0.40 -8.12 10.52
C SER A 114 -0.91 -7.78 9.79
N ALA A 115 -1.18 -8.46 8.66
CA ALA A 115 -2.38 -8.30 7.83
C ALA A 115 -2.73 -6.84 7.52
N ARG A 116 -1.72 -6.06 7.14
CA ARG A 116 -1.87 -4.61 6.87
C ARG A 116 -0.95 -4.14 5.76
N ASP A 117 -1.30 -3.01 5.19
CA ASP A 117 -0.43 -2.27 4.29
C ASP A 117 0.70 -1.58 5.06
N GLY A 118 1.84 -1.39 4.40
CA GLY A 118 2.92 -0.58 4.94
C GLY A 118 3.96 -0.21 3.91
N ILE A 119 4.95 0.54 4.38
CA ILE A 119 5.98 1.15 3.54
C ILE A 119 7.35 0.62 3.96
N ILE A 120 8.16 0.25 2.95
CA ILE A 120 9.60 0.03 3.11
C ILE A 120 10.33 1.10 2.31
N GLU A 121 11.13 1.93 2.99
CA GLU A 121 12.05 2.87 2.34
C GLU A 121 13.36 2.15 2.02
N LEU A 122 13.71 2.07 0.74
CA LEU A 122 14.99 1.59 0.28
C LEU A 122 15.89 2.76 -0.11
N THR A 123 17.13 2.71 0.36
CA THR A 123 18.17 3.61 -0.13
C THR A 123 18.63 3.22 -1.53
N GLU A 124 19.30 4.14 -2.22
CA GLU A 124 19.95 3.89 -3.52
C GLU A 124 20.90 2.68 -3.50
N ALA A 125 21.52 2.39 -2.34
CA ALA A 125 22.41 1.25 -2.18
C ALA A 125 21.67 -0.09 -1.99
N GLU A 126 20.44 -0.07 -1.45
CA GLU A 126 19.64 -1.28 -1.18
C GLU A 126 18.76 -1.66 -2.37
N TYR A 127 18.31 -0.67 -3.13
CA TYR A 127 17.39 -0.88 -4.25
C TYR A 127 17.89 -1.88 -5.30
N PRO A 128 19.17 -1.89 -5.74
CA PRO A 128 19.65 -2.87 -6.72
C PRO A 128 19.53 -4.32 -6.26
N GLU A 129 19.73 -4.58 -4.96
CA GLU A 129 19.57 -5.92 -4.39
C GLU A 129 18.10 -6.35 -4.42
N PHE A 130 17.20 -5.47 -3.99
CA PHE A 130 15.76 -5.68 -4.10
C PHE A 130 15.31 -5.93 -5.54
N ALA A 131 15.70 -5.06 -6.48
CA ALA A 131 15.30 -5.14 -7.88
C ALA A 131 15.67 -6.50 -8.48
N ARG A 132 16.89 -7.00 -8.21
CA ARG A 132 17.33 -8.32 -8.65
C ARG A 132 16.44 -9.46 -8.11
N VAL A 133 16.08 -9.40 -6.83
CA VAL A 133 15.21 -10.42 -6.20
C VAL A 133 13.80 -10.32 -6.74
N TYR A 134 13.28 -9.11 -6.92
CA TYR A 134 11.94 -8.87 -7.44
C TYR A 134 11.80 -9.29 -8.90
N GLU A 135 12.80 -9.03 -9.75
CA GLU A 135 12.84 -9.55 -11.12
C GLU A 135 12.87 -11.07 -11.19
N ALA A 136 13.56 -11.73 -10.25
CA ALA A 136 13.49 -13.18 -10.13
C ALA A 136 12.07 -13.62 -9.74
N TYR A 137 11.45 -12.98 -8.75
CA TYR A 137 10.08 -13.24 -8.32
C TYR A 137 9.08 -13.10 -9.48
N LEU A 138 9.18 -12.05 -10.29
CA LEU A 138 8.30 -11.85 -11.45
C LEU A 138 8.47 -12.94 -12.52
N ARG A 139 9.67 -13.51 -12.65
CA ARG A 139 9.95 -14.56 -13.65
C ARG A 139 9.55 -15.95 -13.18
N THR A 140 9.86 -16.29 -11.93
CA THR A 140 9.70 -17.66 -11.41
C THR A 140 8.46 -17.83 -10.55
N GLY A 141 7.83 -16.73 -10.13
CA GLY A 141 6.89 -16.74 -9.02
C GLY A 141 7.57 -17.13 -7.70
N GLY A 142 6.75 -17.47 -6.72
CA GLY A 142 7.19 -17.89 -5.39
C GLY A 142 6.67 -16.97 -4.29
N GLU A 143 7.41 -16.92 -3.20
CA GLU A 143 7.10 -16.12 -2.02
C GLU A 143 8.25 -15.17 -1.72
N LEU A 144 7.94 -13.89 -1.49
CA LEU A 144 8.91 -12.86 -1.20
C LEU A 144 8.93 -12.56 0.30
N TYR A 145 10.06 -12.81 0.93
CA TYR A 145 10.25 -12.55 2.36
C TYR A 145 11.11 -11.31 2.55
N TYR A 146 10.69 -10.43 3.45
CA TYR A 146 11.40 -9.24 3.86
C TYR A 146 11.95 -9.41 5.28
N TYR A 147 13.18 -8.96 5.49
CA TYR A 147 13.79 -8.93 6.81
C TYR A 147 14.83 -7.82 6.93
N ARG A 148 15.31 -7.63 8.15
CA ARG A 148 16.29 -6.60 8.47
C ARG A 148 17.53 -7.22 9.10
N GLU A 149 18.70 -6.82 8.62
CA GLU A 149 19.99 -7.28 9.15
C GLU A 149 20.86 -6.08 9.53
N LYS A 150 21.55 -6.17 10.67
CA LYS A 150 22.50 -5.15 11.08
C LYS A 150 23.86 -5.44 10.44
N ARG A 151 24.32 -4.56 9.55
CA ARG A 151 25.69 -4.61 8.99
C ARG A 151 26.49 -3.41 9.48
N GLY A 152 27.40 -3.66 10.43
CA GLY A 152 28.15 -2.62 11.13
C GLY A 152 27.22 -1.71 11.94
N ARG A 153 27.22 -0.40 11.62
CA ARG A 153 26.39 0.61 12.30
C ARG A 153 25.01 0.83 11.66
N LYS A 154 24.73 0.23 10.50
CA LYS A 154 23.49 0.45 9.75
C LYS A 154 22.61 -0.81 9.75
N MET A 155 21.30 -0.61 9.79
CA MET A 155 20.34 -1.66 9.45
C MET A 155 20.15 -1.65 7.95
N TRP A 156 20.11 -2.84 7.36
CA TRP A 156 19.90 -3.08 5.95
C TRP A 156 18.56 -3.78 5.72
N HIS A 157 17.87 -3.36 4.67
CA HIS A 157 16.67 -4.01 4.16
C HIS A 157 17.06 -5.13 3.19
N LEU A 158 16.63 -6.35 3.49
CA LEU A 158 16.98 -7.53 2.69
C LEU A 158 15.74 -8.31 2.29
N PHE A 159 15.85 -8.99 1.14
CA PHE A 159 14.75 -9.70 0.52
C PHE A 159 15.21 -11.09 0.09
N GLU A 160 14.38 -12.09 0.36
CA GLU A 160 14.63 -13.48 0.01
C GLU A 160 13.45 -14.01 -0.81
N LEU A 161 13.75 -14.54 -1.99
CA LEU A 161 12.77 -15.27 -2.79
C LEU A 161 12.83 -16.75 -2.42
N ARG A 162 11.69 -17.31 -2.02
CA ARG A 162 11.53 -18.74 -1.79
C ARG A 162 10.63 -19.35 -2.87
N PRO A 163 10.88 -20.60 -3.28
CA PRO A 163 9.90 -21.36 -4.06
C PRO A 163 8.59 -21.38 -3.28
N GLY A 164 7.50 -20.96 -3.90
CA GLY A 164 6.18 -21.08 -3.28
C GLY A 164 5.75 -22.54 -3.26
N ASP A 165 4.95 -22.94 -2.28
CA ASP A 165 4.39 -24.29 -2.17
C ASP A 165 3.37 -24.64 -3.27
N ARG A 166 3.29 -23.85 -4.36
CA ARG A 166 2.63 -24.26 -5.61
C ARG A 166 3.43 -25.37 -6.30
N LYS A 167 3.41 -26.55 -5.69
CA LYS A 167 3.41 -27.78 -6.46
C LYS A 167 2.23 -27.66 -7.42
N ASP A 168 2.55 -27.61 -8.71
CA ASP A 168 1.65 -27.81 -9.84
C ASP A 168 0.71 -26.65 -10.22
N ALA A 169 1.28 -25.60 -10.83
CA ALA A 169 0.54 -24.82 -11.83
C ALA A 169 0.04 -25.67 -13.02
N SER A 170 0.55 -26.90 -13.16
CA SER A 170 0.07 -27.95 -14.06
C SER A 170 -1.16 -28.72 -13.53
N SER A 171 -1.45 -28.70 -12.23
CA SER A 171 -2.61 -29.38 -11.62
C SER A 171 -3.88 -28.53 -11.67
N LEU A 172 -3.75 -27.20 -11.74
CA LEU A 172 -4.88 -26.29 -11.93
C LEU A 172 -5.44 -26.28 -13.37
N LYS A 173 -4.91 -27.10 -14.28
CA LYS A 173 -5.51 -27.38 -15.58
C LYS A 173 -6.04 -28.82 -15.61
N ARG A 174 -7.24 -29.07 -15.05
CA ARG A 174 -8.22 -30.05 -15.61
C ARG A 174 -9.50 -30.34 -14.80
N SER A 175 -9.71 -29.89 -13.56
CA SER A 175 -10.88 -30.40 -12.81
C SER A 175 -12.13 -29.50 -12.75
N VAL A 176 -12.07 -28.21 -13.11
CA VAL A 176 -13.24 -27.31 -12.91
C VAL A 176 -13.95 -26.90 -14.20
N LEU A 177 -13.32 -27.08 -15.37
CA LEU A 177 -13.88 -26.67 -16.67
C LEU A 177 -14.40 -27.82 -17.55
N SER A 178 -14.20 -29.09 -17.19
CA SER A 178 -14.65 -30.23 -18.02
C SER A 178 -15.90 -30.96 -17.53
N GLU A 179 -16.38 -30.71 -16.30
CA GLU A 179 -17.62 -31.35 -15.83
C GLU A 179 -18.88 -30.59 -16.27
N LYS A 180 -18.84 -29.26 -16.40
CA LYS A 180 -20.02 -28.48 -16.83
C LYS A 180 -20.27 -28.41 -18.34
N PHE A 181 -19.41 -29.01 -19.17
CA PHE A 181 -19.59 -29.01 -20.62
C PHE A 181 -20.14 -30.33 -21.20
N ARG A 182 -20.40 -31.34 -20.36
CA ARG A 182 -20.96 -32.63 -20.80
C ARG A 182 -22.45 -32.83 -20.51
N GLU A 183 -23.09 -31.94 -19.75
CA GLU A 183 -24.52 -32.08 -19.38
C GLU A 183 -25.48 -31.19 -20.18
N THR A 184 -25.01 -30.39 -21.13
CA THR A 184 -25.87 -29.57 -21.99
C THR A 184 -25.40 -29.62 -23.44
N MET A 185 -25.55 -30.77 -24.08
CA MET A 185 -25.87 -30.80 -25.51
C MET A 185 -26.93 -31.88 -25.76
N PRO A 186 -28.12 -31.53 -26.27
CA PRO A 186 -29.10 -32.47 -26.79
C PRO A 186 -28.66 -33.14 -28.09
#